data_AF-A0A4Q5SFG1-F1
#
_entry.id   AF-A0A4Q5SFG1-F1
#
_cell.length_a   1.000
_cell.length_b   1.000
_cell.length_c   1.000
_cell.angle_alpha   90.00
_cell.angle_beta   90.00
_cell.angle_gamma   90.00
#
_symmetry.space_group_name_H-M   'P 1'
#
loop_
_entity.id
_entity.type
_entity.pdbx_description
1 polymer ?
#
loop_
_entity_poly.entity_id
_entity_poly.type
_entity_poly.pdbx_seq_one_letter_code
_entity_poly.pdbx_strand_id
1 'polypeptide(L)'
;MRILNITLSNFLCYYGDNNRLDFTDGLNIILGANGYGKSKLYDAFQWVFRNGITDDKPRLGTAANAIRSTPELKQALVNERALAQAEVGEKIKCEVCIEVTGTQSNTYQIVRYLYVNKTGEKEFKAAPDSHLDVFYKDVIDFKPLSDAEGRKVVEQLIPTDIMPYLWFQGERGINNLIDTSSRESLKQVVNKMSDIDKWDRFIEATQMAYTSARFCNSYRCKNKVLVVS
;
A
#
# COMPACT_ATOMS: atom_id res chain seq x y z
N MET A 1 4.31 -11.15 -5.28
CA MET A 1 3.03 -11.06 -4.55
C MET A 1 1.90 -11.39 -5.51
N ARG A 2 0.89 -12.13 -5.07
CA ARG A 2 -0.36 -12.36 -5.80
C ARG A 2 -1.55 -12.01 -4.91
N ILE A 3 -2.56 -11.32 -5.44
CA ILE A 3 -3.83 -11.10 -4.74
C ILE A 3 -4.71 -12.32 -5.00
N LEU A 4 -5.24 -12.93 -3.94
CA LEU A 4 -6.14 -14.08 -4.02
C LEU A 4 -7.58 -13.64 -4.10
N ASN A 5 -7.97 -12.69 -3.23
CA ASN A 5 -9.31 -12.16 -3.20
C ASN A 5 -9.34 -10.80 -2.49
N ILE A 6 -10.44 -10.10 -2.71
CA ILE A 6 -10.83 -8.91 -1.96
C ILE A 6 -12.28 -9.07 -1.51
N THR A 7 -12.55 -8.74 -0.26
CA THR A 7 -13.90 -8.72 0.33
C THR A 7 -14.18 -7.32 0.85
N LEU A 8 -15.33 -6.75 0.48
CA LEU A 8 -15.74 -5.40 0.84
C LEU A 8 -17.04 -5.43 1.66
N SER A 9 -17.00 -4.78 2.81
CA SER A 9 -18.14 -4.67 3.72
C SER A 9 -18.52 -3.22 3.96
N ASN A 10 -19.72 -2.82 3.56
CA ASN A 10 -20.25 -1.46 3.73
C ASN A 10 -19.29 -0.35 3.25
N PHE A 11 -18.55 -0.57 2.16
CA PHE A 11 -17.56 0.35 1.63
C PHE A 11 -18.07 1.04 0.36
N LEU A 12 -18.25 2.36 0.39
CA LEU A 12 -18.73 3.17 -0.74
C LEU A 12 -19.99 2.56 -1.38
N CYS A 13 -19.94 2.11 -2.63
CA CYS A 13 -21.09 1.51 -3.31
C CYS A 13 -21.34 0.03 -2.94
N TYR A 14 -20.44 -0.61 -2.19
CA TYR A 14 -20.56 -2.00 -1.76
C TYR A 14 -21.31 -2.08 -0.43
N TYR A 15 -22.56 -2.54 -0.49
CA TYR A 15 -23.44 -2.68 0.68
C TYR A 15 -23.44 -4.14 1.19
N GLY A 16 -23.54 -4.32 2.50
CA GLY A 16 -23.51 -5.64 3.13
C GLY A 16 -22.10 -6.22 3.20
N ASP A 17 -21.99 -7.48 3.59
CA ASP A 17 -20.75 -8.22 3.92
C ASP A 17 -20.31 -9.24 2.84
N ASN A 18 -21.15 -9.48 1.84
CA ASN A 18 -20.95 -10.54 0.84
C ASN A 18 -20.32 -10.06 -0.48
N ASN A 19 -19.70 -8.88 -0.52
CA ASN A 19 -19.07 -8.38 -1.74
C ASN A 19 -17.65 -8.94 -1.86
N ARG A 20 -17.53 -10.13 -2.45
CA ARG A 20 -16.25 -10.82 -2.65
C ARG A 20 -15.89 -10.93 -4.13
N LEU A 21 -14.62 -10.67 -4.44
CA LEU A 21 -14.04 -10.94 -5.75
C LEU A 21 -12.82 -11.83 -5.57
N ASP A 22 -12.84 -13.00 -6.21
CA ASP A 22 -11.73 -13.94 -6.26
C ASP A 22 -10.91 -13.73 -7.55
N PHE A 23 -9.59 -13.75 -7.41
CA PHE A 23 -8.65 -13.57 -8.50
C PHE A 23 -7.93 -14.88 -8.81
N THR A 24 -7.67 -15.13 -10.09
CA THR A 24 -6.90 -16.28 -10.56
C THR A 24 -5.51 -15.86 -11.04
N ASP A 25 -4.68 -16.84 -11.37
CA ASP A 25 -3.43 -16.56 -12.07
C ASP A 25 -3.68 -15.94 -13.44
N GLY A 26 -2.77 -15.04 -13.84
CA GLY A 26 -2.81 -14.37 -15.13
C GLY A 26 -3.71 -13.13 -15.16
N LEU A 27 -4.32 -12.90 -16.33
CA LEU A 27 -5.10 -11.70 -16.61
C LEU A 27 -6.52 -11.82 -16.02
N ASN A 28 -6.81 -10.97 -15.05
CA ASN A 28 -8.15 -10.82 -14.47
C ASN A 28 -8.80 -9.55 -15.03
N ILE A 29 -9.98 -9.68 -15.67
CA ILE A 29 -10.70 -8.55 -16.26
C ILE A 29 -12.00 -8.33 -15.49
N ILE A 30 -12.16 -7.14 -14.91
CA ILE A 30 -13.37 -6.74 -14.21
C ILE A 30 -14.20 -5.83 -15.11
N LEU A 31 -15.34 -6.36 -15.58
CA LEU A 31 -16.27 -5.64 -16.45
C LEU A 31 -17.48 -5.14 -15.66
N GLY A 32 -17.93 -3.94 -16.00
CA GLY A 32 -19.12 -3.34 -15.43
C GLY A 32 -19.41 -2.03 -16.15
N ALA A 33 -20.68 -1.59 -16.19
CA ALA A 33 -21.01 -0.31 -16.81
C ALA A 33 -20.51 0.87 -15.96
N ASN A 34 -20.61 2.09 -16.49
CA ASN A 34 -20.29 3.28 -15.71
C ASN A 34 -21.23 3.38 -14.50
N GLY A 35 -20.67 3.69 -13.34
CA GLY A 35 -21.42 3.71 -12.06
C GLY A 35 -21.51 2.37 -11.32
N TYR A 36 -21.07 1.24 -11.90
CA TYR A 36 -21.13 -0.09 -11.25
C TYR A 36 -19.98 -0.35 -10.26
N GLY A 37 -19.37 0.69 -9.71
CA GLY A 37 -18.38 0.55 -8.63
C GLY A 37 -16.94 0.20 -9.04
N LYS A 38 -16.61 0.06 -10.33
CA LYS A 38 -15.24 -0.27 -10.78
C LYS A 38 -14.14 0.65 -10.20
N SER A 39 -14.34 1.97 -10.27
CA SER A 39 -13.40 2.93 -9.67
C SER A 39 -13.37 2.86 -8.14
N LYS A 40 -14.49 2.46 -7.52
CA LYS A 40 -14.60 2.30 -6.07
C LYS A 40 -13.93 1.01 -5.60
N LEU A 41 -13.90 -0.04 -6.42
CA LEU A 41 -13.05 -1.21 -6.20
C LEU A 41 -11.57 -0.82 -6.21
N TYR A 42 -11.17 0.00 -7.18
CA TYR A 42 -9.82 0.56 -7.24
C TYR A 42 -9.48 1.37 -5.98
N ASP A 43 -10.42 2.20 -5.51
CA ASP A 43 -10.29 2.95 -4.25
C ASP A 43 -10.18 2.03 -3.03
N ALA A 44 -10.80 0.85 -3.03
CA ALA A 44 -10.72 -0.09 -1.92
C ALA A 44 -9.29 -0.61 -1.68
N PHE A 45 -8.57 -0.93 -2.76
CA PHE A 45 -7.15 -1.28 -2.67
C PHE A 45 -6.31 -0.09 -2.18
N GLN A 46 -6.54 1.10 -2.71
CA GLN A 46 -5.86 2.32 -2.26
C GLN A 46 -6.11 2.57 -0.77
N TRP A 47 -7.34 2.35 -0.30
CA TRP A 47 -7.67 2.54 1.10
C TRP A 47 -6.86 1.59 1.97
N VAL A 48 -6.84 0.29 1.65
CA VAL A 48 -6.08 -0.71 2.41
C VAL A 48 -4.59 -0.34 2.48
N PHE A 49 -3.96 -0.01 1.36
CA PHE A 49 -2.51 0.19 1.32
C PHE A 49 -2.06 1.60 1.72
N ARG A 50 -2.87 2.65 1.49
CA ARG A 50 -2.47 4.05 1.65
C ARG A 50 -3.32 4.85 2.64
N ASN A 51 -4.26 4.21 3.33
CA ASN A 51 -5.17 4.86 4.27
C ASN A 51 -5.95 6.05 3.64
N GLY A 52 -6.36 5.90 2.38
CA GLY A 52 -7.13 6.92 1.68
C GLY A 52 -7.58 6.48 0.29
N ILE A 53 -8.46 7.26 -0.32
CA ILE A 53 -8.99 6.98 -1.67
C ILE A 53 -8.58 8.08 -2.65
N THR A 54 -8.78 7.82 -3.94
CA THR A 54 -8.46 8.77 -4.99
C THR A 54 -9.34 10.02 -4.88
N ASP A 55 -8.74 11.20 -5.01
CA ASP A 55 -9.48 12.46 -5.04
C ASP A 55 -10.17 12.62 -6.40
N ASP A 56 -11.48 12.39 -6.42
CA ASP A 56 -12.30 12.56 -7.61
C ASP A 56 -12.37 14.03 -8.08
N LYS A 57 -12.10 15.00 -7.18
CA LYS A 57 -12.16 16.46 -7.41
C LYS A 57 -10.85 17.14 -6.99
N PRO A 58 -9.75 16.97 -7.74
CA PRO A 58 -8.49 17.61 -7.42
C PRO A 58 -8.70 19.13 -7.31
N ARG A 59 -8.33 19.71 -6.17
CA ARG A 59 -8.27 21.16 -5.99
C ARG A 59 -7.30 21.75 -7.02
N LEU A 60 -7.56 22.97 -7.47
CA LEU A 60 -6.68 23.66 -8.44
C LEU A 60 -5.22 23.61 -7.94
N GLY A 61 -4.33 22.95 -8.68
CA GLY A 61 -2.92 22.75 -8.30
C GLY A 61 -2.58 21.43 -7.59
N THR A 62 -3.54 20.52 -7.38
CA THR A 62 -3.25 19.16 -6.88
C THR A 62 -3.05 18.17 -8.02
N ALA A 63 -2.12 17.23 -7.84
CA ALA A 63 -1.81 16.20 -8.83
C ALA A 63 -3.06 15.36 -9.15
N ALA A 64 -3.18 14.89 -10.40
CA ALA A 64 -4.34 14.13 -10.92
C ALA A 64 -4.69 12.83 -10.15
N ASN A 65 -3.85 12.39 -9.21
CA ASN A 65 -4.02 11.21 -8.36
C ASN A 65 -3.82 11.54 -6.86
N ALA A 66 -4.19 12.75 -6.43
CA ALA A 66 -4.15 13.10 -5.01
C ALA A 66 -4.96 12.09 -4.19
N ILE A 67 -4.46 11.74 -3.00
CA ILE A 67 -5.18 10.87 -2.06
C ILE A 67 -5.85 11.73 -1.02
N ARG A 68 -7.15 11.47 -0.81
CA ARG A 68 -7.88 11.97 0.36
C ARG A 68 -7.76 10.94 1.47
N SER A 69 -7.23 11.38 2.60
CA SER A 69 -6.96 10.51 3.74
C SER A 69 -8.26 10.09 4.45
N THR A 70 -8.25 8.93 5.12
CA THR A 70 -9.39 8.45 5.92
C THR A 70 -9.88 9.48 6.95
N PRO A 71 -9.01 10.20 7.70
CA PRO A 71 -9.45 11.22 8.66
C PRO A 71 -10.23 12.39 8.04
N GLU A 72 -10.01 12.69 6.75
CA GLU A 72 -10.77 13.71 6.02
C GLU A 72 -12.12 13.19 5.53
N LEU A 73 -12.21 11.90 5.19
CA LEU A 73 -13.41 11.29 4.61
C LEU A 73 -14.37 10.82 5.70
N LYS A 74 -13.86 10.24 6.78
CA LYS A 74 -14.64 9.74 7.91
C LYS A 74 -15.78 8.83 7.42
N GLN A 75 -17.02 9.18 7.76
CA GLN A 75 -18.22 8.44 7.37
C GLN A 75 -18.49 8.39 5.86
N ALA A 76 -17.86 9.25 5.04
CA ALA A 76 -18.04 9.24 3.59
C ALA A 76 -17.49 7.97 2.91
N LEU A 77 -16.64 7.19 3.62
CA LEU A 77 -16.19 5.88 3.17
C LEU A 77 -17.26 4.79 3.35
N VAL A 78 -18.23 5.01 4.24
CA VAL A 78 -19.26 4.03 4.57
C VAL A 78 -20.39 4.10 3.55
N ASN A 79 -20.92 2.94 3.21
CA ASN A 79 -22.06 2.84 2.31
C ASN A 79 -23.28 3.59 2.85
N GLU A 80 -23.89 4.42 2.01
CA GLU A 80 -25.02 5.27 2.40
C GLU A 80 -26.24 4.47 2.86
N ARG A 81 -26.51 3.32 2.22
CA ARG A 81 -27.60 2.43 2.63
C ARG A 81 -27.36 1.81 4.00
N ALA A 82 -26.11 1.44 4.31
CA ALA A 82 -25.76 0.94 5.64
C ALA A 82 -25.98 2.01 6.72
N LEU A 83 -25.61 3.27 6.44
CA LEU A 83 -25.87 4.39 7.36
C LEU A 83 -27.38 4.67 7.53
N ALA A 84 -28.13 4.61 6.44
CA ALA A 84 -29.57 4.89 6.45
C ALA A 84 -30.37 3.84 7.23
N GLN A 85 -30.02 2.56 7.07
CA GLN A 85 -30.72 1.44 7.69
C GLN A 85 -30.31 1.16 9.14
N ALA A 86 -29.19 1.71 9.60
CA ALA A 86 -28.73 1.53 10.97
C ALA A 86 -29.69 2.16 11.98
N GLU A 87 -29.84 1.52 13.14
CA GLU A 87 -30.61 2.02 14.27
C GLU A 87 -29.79 3.02 15.11
N VAL A 88 -30.48 3.89 15.86
CA VAL A 88 -29.78 4.83 16.76
C VAL A 88 -29.08 4.03 17.86
N GLY A 89 -27.78 4.27 18.04
CA GLY A 89 -26.91 3.49 18.93
C GLY A 89 -26.15 2.37 18.22
N GLU A 90 -26.51 2.03 16.98
CA GLU A 90 -25.83 0.99 16.20
C GLU A 90 -24.44 1.43 15.75
N LYS A 91 -23.52 0.46 15.72
CA LYS A 91 -22.15 0.61 15.26
C LYS A 91 -21.99 -0.04 13.89
N ILE A 92 -21.88 0.79 12.85
CA ILE A 92 -21.63 0.34 11.49
C ILE A 92 -20.13 0.09 11.30
N LYS A 93 -19.77 -1.10 10.82
CA LYS A 93 -18.42 -1.46 10.40
C LYS A 93 -18.30 -1.32 8.88
N CYS A 94 -17.35 -0.51 8.43
CA CYS A 94 -16.88 -0.45 7.06
C CYS A 94 -15.51 -1.12 6.99
N GLU A 95 -15.33 -2.10 6.10
CA GLU A 95 -14.15 -2.96 6.07
C GLU A 95 -13.80 -3.37 4.64
N VAL A 96 -12.50 -3.43 4.36
CA VAL A 96 -11.95 -4.07 3.18
C VAL A 96 -10.88 -5.06 3.62
N CYS A 97 -11.05 -6.30 3.20
CA CYS A 97 -10.14 -7.40 3.49
C CYS A 97 -9.52 -7.89 2.18
N ILE A 98 -8.19 -7.98 2.13
CA ILE A 98 -7.45 -8.49 0.98
C ILE A 98 -6.61 -9.69 1.42
N GLU A 99 -6.78 -10.81 0.75
CA GLU A 99 -5.90 -11.96 0.92
C GLU A 99 -4.85 -11.99 -0.18
N VAL A 100 -3.59 -12.16 0.22
CA VAL A 100 -2.44 -12.10 -0.68
C VAL A 100 -1.46 -13.22 -0.39
N THR A 101 -0.78 -13.68 -1.42
CA THR A 101 0.34 -14.62 -1.34
C THR A 101 1.65 -13.89 -1.58
N GLY A 102 2.58 -13.99 -0.62
CA GLY A 102 3.93 -13.45 -0.70
C GLY A 102 4.88 -14.31 -1.52
N THR A 103 6.16 -13.94 -1.53
CA THR A 103 7.22 -14.53 -2.37
C THR A 103 7.60 -15.97 -1.99
N GLN A 104 7.28 -16.41 -0.77
CA GLN A 104 7.59 -17.76 -0.25
C GLN A 104 6.32 -18.61 -0.02
N SER A 105 5.26 -18.39 -0.80
CA SER A 105 3.95 -19.05 -0.62
C SER A 105 3.24 -18.77 0.72
N ASN A 106 3.80 -17.89 1.54
CA ASN A 106 3.15 -17.34 2.74
C ASN A 106 1.88 -16.60 2.34
N THR A 107 0.77 -16.91 3.00
CA THR A 107 -0.50 -16.20 2.78
C THR A 107 -0.74 -15.21 3.92
N TYR A 108 -1.16 -14.01 3.56
CA TYR A 108 -1.49 -12.95 4.51
C TYR A 108 -2.90 -12.45 4.23
N GLN A 109 -3.59 -12.02 5.28
CA GLN A 109 -4.86 -11.32 5.20
C GLN A 109 -4.66 -9.92 5.76
N ILE A 110 -4.92 -8.91 4.94
CA ILE A 110 -4.76 -7.51 5.28
C ILE A 110 -6.16 -6.92 5.40
N VAL A 111 -6.52 -6.47 6.59
CA VAL A 111 -7.86 -6.00 6.92
C VAL A 111 -7.76 -4.54 7.33
N ARG A 112 -8.40 -3.66 6.56
CA ARG A 112 -8.59 -2.27 6.97
C ARG A 112 -10.05 -2.02 7.28
N TYR A 113 -10.33 -1.42 8.43
CA TYR A 113 -11.69 -1.10 8.83
C TYR A 113 -11.82 0.25 9.53
N LEU A 114 -13.03 0.81 9.45
CA LEU A 114 -13.46 2.03 10.13
C LEU A 114 -14.83 1.78 10.76
N TYR A 115 -15.01 2.29 11.98
CA TYR A 115 -16.28 2.25 12.66
C TYR A 115 -16.98 3.61 12.64
N VAL A 116 -18.30 3.57 12.45
CA VAL A 116 -19.18 4.75 12.55
C VAL A 116 -20.34 4.39 13.47
N ASN A 117 -20.55 5.20 14.50
CA ASN A 117 -21.68 5.03 15.41
C ASN A 117 -22.79 6.00 14.99
N LYS A 118 -24.04 5.52 14.93
CA LYS A 118 -25.20 6.38 14.74
C LYS A 118 -25.64 6.93 16.09
N THR A 119 -25.54 8.25 16.28
CA THR A 119 -25.84 8.91 17.57
C THR A 119 -27.24 9.54 17.61
N GLY A 120 -27.87 9.71 16.44
CA GLY A 120 -29.23 10.22 16.27
C GLY A 120 -29.77 9.87 14.89
N GLU A 121 -30.99 10.30 14.54
CA GLU A 121 -31.63 9.91 13.27
C GLU A 121 -30.78 10.20 12.02
N LYS A 122 -30.08 11.34 12.01
CA LYS A 122 -29.17 11.76 10.92
C LYS A 122 -27.79 12.15 11.43
N GLU A 123 -27.47 11.78 12.66
CA GLU A 123 -26.20 12.11 13.30
C GLU A 123 -25.32 10.87 13.39
N PHE A 124 -24.10 11.02 12.89
CA PHE A 124 -23.11 9.95 12.84
C PHE A 124 -21.80 10.44 13.42
N LYS A 125 -21.15 9.57 14.20
CA LYS A 125 -19.84 9.80 14.77
C LYS A 125 -18.89 8.70 14.28
N ALA A 126 -18.08 9.06 13.29
CA ALA A 126 -16.98 8.21 12.83
C ALA A 126 -15.83 8.18 13.84
N ALA A 127 -15.12 7.05 13.88
CA ALA A 127 -13.80 6.98 14.50
C ALA A 127 -12.83 7.99 13.84
N PRO A 128 -11.81 8.48 14.57
CA PRO A 128 -10.91 9.51 14.06
C PRO A 128 -10.07 9.05 12.85
N ASP A 129 -9.73 7.76 12.78
CA ASP A 129 -9.00 7.14 11.68
C ASP A 129 -9.41 5.66 11.54
N SER A 130 -8.95 5.00 10.47
CA SER A 130 -9.08 3.56 10.28
C SER A 130 -8.02 2.77 11.03
N HIS A 131 -8.32 1.49 11.26
CA HIS A 131 -7.39 0.50 11.78
C HIS A 131 -6.93 -0.43 10.65
N LEU A 132 -5.71 -0.93 10.77
CA LEU A 132 -5.11 -1.88 9.84
C LEU A 132 -4.59 -3.08 10.63
N ASP A 133 -5.26 -4.22 10.46
CA ASP A 133 -4.84 -5.48 11.03
C ASP A 133 -4.27 -6.36 9.92
N VAL A 134 -3.19 -7.07 10.24
CA VAL A 134 -2.56 -8.00 9.31
C VAL A 134 -2.46 -9.36 9.99
N PHE A 135 -2.93 -10.38 9.30
CA PHE A 135 -2.89 -11.75 9.77
C PHE A 135 -1.99 -12.58 8.87
N TYR A 136 -1.22 -13.47 9.47
CA TYR A 136 -0.46 -14.48 8.77
C TYR A 136 -1.23 -15.80 8.79
N LYS A 137 -1.36 -16.44 7.64
CA LYS A 137 -1.94 -17.77 7.52
C LYS A 137 -0.91 -18.80 7.96
N ASP A 138 -1.15 -19.41 9.12
CA ASP A 138 -0.46 -20.62 9.54
C ASP A 138 -1.07 -21.85 8.81
N VAL A 139 -0.80 -23.07 9.26
CA VAL A 139 -1.25 -24.31 8.60
C VAL A 139 -2.76 -24.32 8.27
N ILE A 140 -3.61 -23.73 9.14
CA ILE A 140 -5.07 -23.71 8.97
C ILE A 140 -5.65 -22.32 9.28
N ASP A 141 -5.18 -21.68 10.35
CA ASP A 141 -5.77 -20.45 10.87
C ASP A 141 -4.96 -19.19 10.56
N PHE A 142 -5.66 -18.05 10.52
CA PHE A 142 -5.06 -16.72 10.45
C PHE A 142 -4.70 -16.23 11.86
N LYS A 143 -3.41 -16.01 12.10
CA LYS A 143 -2.89 -15.46 13.36
C LYS A 143 -2.60 -13.98 13.21
N PRO A 144 -3.04 -13.12 14.16
CA PRO A 144 -2.75 -11.69 14.10
C PRO A 144 -1.24 -11.45 14.24
N LEU A 145 -0.72 -10.55 13.41
CA LEU A 145 0.62 -10.01 13.55
C LEU A 145 0.56 -8.73 14.39
N SER A 146 1.67 -8.39 15.04
CA SER A 146 1.78 -7.09 15.70
C SER A 146 1.74 -5.95 14.68
N ASP A 147 1.29 -4.75 15.06
CA ASP A 147 1.23 -3.59 14.16
C ASP A 147 2.56 -3.29 13.45
N ALA A 148 3.68 -3.49 14.15
CA ALA A 148 5.01 -3.24 13.61
C ALA A 148 5.40 -4.28 12.55
N GLU A 149 5.04 -5.55 12.77
CA GLU A 149 5.26 -6.63 11.80
C GLU A 149 4.30 -6.52 10.62
N GLY A 150 3.03 -6.25 10.88
CA GLY A 150 2.01 -6.04 9.86
C GLY A 150 2.38 -4.92 8.88
N ARG A 151 2.84 -3.77 9.40
CA ARG A 151 3.34 -2.68 8.56
C ARG A 151 4.55 -3.08 7.70
N LYS A 152 5.49 -3.84 8.26
CA LYS A 152 6.63 -4.36 7.48
C LYS A 152 6.18 -5.31 6.38
N VAL A 153 5.22 -6.18 6.66
CA VAL A 153 4.64 -7.11 5.67
C VAL A 153 3.98 -6.33 4.54
N VAL A 154 3.16 -5.33 4.86
CA VAL A 154 2.50 -4.49 3.84
C VAL A 154 3.52 -3.76 2.97
N GLU A 155 4.53 -3.12 3.57
CA GLU A 155 5.58 -2.41 2.82
C GLU A 155 6.42 -3.35 1.95
N GLN A 156 6.64 -4.60 2.38
CA GLN A 156 7.35 -5.60 1.58
C GLN A 156 6.51 -6.15 0.42
N LEU A 157 5.21 -6.34 0.64
CA LEU A 157 4.30 -6.85 -0.39
C LEU A 157 4.08 -5.82 -1.48
N ILE A 158 3.88 -4.56 -1.07
CA ILE A 158 3.62 -3.43 -1.95
C ILE A 158 4.39 -2.22 -1.42
N PRO A 159 5.64 -2.02 -1.88
CA PRO A 159 6.39 -0.83 -1.55
C PRO A 159 5.67 0.43 -2.05
N THR A 160 5.58 1.44 -1.18
CA THR A 160 4.84 2.67 -1.46
C THR A 160 5.37 3.40 -2.70
N ASP A 161 6.66 3.21 -3.01
CA ASP A 161 7.33 3.87 -4.12
C ASP A 161 7.07 3.23 -5.50
N ILE A 162 6.75 1.95 -5.56
CA ILE A 162 6.44 1.26 -6.82
C ILE A 162 4.95 1.29 -7.15
N MET A 163 4.11 1.51 -6.13
CA MET A 163 2.66 1.58 -6.25
C MET A 163 2.15 2.49 -7.37
N PRO A 164 2.65 3.73 -7.56
CA PRO A 164 2.21 4.57 -8.66
C PRO A 164 2.34 3.87 -10.03
N TYR A 165 3.41 3.10 -10.22
CA TYR A 165 3.71 2.41 -11.48
C TYR A 165 2.91 1.12 -11.68
N LEU A 166 2.48 0.48 -10.59
CA LEU A 166 1.66 -0.73 -10.61
C LEU A 166 0.15 -0.43 -10.63
N TRP A 167 -0.25 0.76 -10.18
CA TRP A 167 -1.62 1.06 -9.81
C TRP A 167 -2.07 2.38 -10.41
N PHE A 168 -2.67 2.32 -11.60
CA PHE A 168 -3.09 3.50 -12.34
C PHE A 168 -4.50 3.37 -12.91
N GLN A 169 -5.28 4.45 -12.77
CA GLN A 169 -6.57 4.61 -13.42
C GLN A 169 -6.37 5.27 -14.79
N GLY A 170 -6.38 4.46 -15.85
CA GLY A 170 -6.29 4.86 -17.28
C GLY A 170 -5.97 6.34 -17.54
N GLU A 171 -7.02 7.15 -17.73
CA GLU A 171 -6.93 8.56 -18.17
C GLU A 171 -6.19 9.51 -17.20
N ARG A 172 -6.22 9.26 -15.88
CA ARG A 172 -5.59 10.14 -14.86
C ARG A 172 -4.22 9.64 -14.40
N GLY A 173 -4.05 8.31 -14.42
CA GLY A 173 -2.81 7.65 -14.05
C GLY A 173 -1.74 7.75 -15.13
N ILE A 174 -2.09 7.56 -16.40
CA ILE A 174 -1.13 7.52 -17.51
C ILE A 174 -0.45 8.89 -17.74
N ASN A 175 -1.21 9.98 -17.66
CA ASN A 175 -0.68 11.34 -17.87
C ASN A 175 0.32 11.77 -16.79
N ASN A 176 0.29 11.16 -15.60
CA ASN A 176 1.25 11.39 -14.52
C ASN A 176 2.32 10.29 -14.39
N LEU A 177 2.10 9.09 -14.95
CA LEU A 177 3.05 7.96 -14.92
C LEU A 177 4.11 8.06 -16.01
N ILE A 178 3.71 8.58 -17.17
CA ILE A 178 4.50 8.55 -18.39
C ILE A 178 4.87 9.98 -18.75
N ASP A 179 5.59 10.65 -17.86
CA ASP A 179 6.58 11.58 -18.38
C ASP A 179 7.82 10.75 -18.78
N THR A 180 7.69 10.01 -19.90
CA THR A 180 8.81 9.28 -20.55
C THR A 180 9.97 10.20 -20.94
N SER A 181 9.84 11.52 -20.73
CA SER A 181 10.95 12.45 -20.85
C SER A 181 11.92 12.40 -19.67
N SER A 182 11.52 11.90 -18.48
CA SER A 182 12.40 11.75 -17.31
C SER A 182 12.96 10.33 -17.18
N ARG A 183 14.22 10.17 -17.57
CA ARG A 183 14.98 8.91 -17.52
C ARG A 183 15.15 8.39 -16.08
N GLU A 184 14.93 9.25 -15.10
CA GLU A 184 15.19 9.08 -13.68
C GLU A 184 14.09 8.25 -12.99
N SER A 185 12.82 8.51 -13.32
CA SER A 185 11.65 7.85 -12.70
C SER A 185 11.62 6.35 -13.03
N LEU A 186 11.83 6.00 -14.31
CA LEU A 186 11.94 4.61 -14.76
C LEU A 186 13.17 3.90 -14.15
N LYS A 187 14.31 4.59 -14.03
CA LYS A 187 15.50 4.04 -13.38
C LYS A 187 15.24 3.71 -11.91
N GLN A 188 14.53 4.55 -11.17
CA GLN A 188 14.20 4.28 -9.77
C GLN A 188 13.33 3.01 -9.61
N VAL A 189 12.35 2.82 -10.50
CA VAL A 189 11.51 1.61 -10.50
C VAL A 189 12.34 0.37 -10.81
N VAL A 190 13.16 0.44 -11.86
CA VAL A 190 14.03 -0.68 -12.26
C VAL A 190 15.03 -1.02 -11.16
N ASN A 191 15.66 -0.03 -10.52
CA ASN A 191 16.62 -0.26 -9.44
C ASN A 191 15.96 -0.93 -8.22
N LYS A 192 14.75 -0.49 -7.84
CA LYS A 192 13.99 -1.10 -6.73
C LYS A 192 13.49 -2.51 -7.03
N MET A 193 13.00 -2.75 -8.24
CA MET A 193 12.56 -4.10 -8.65
C MET A 193 13.74 -5.07 -8.82
N SER A 194 14.91 -4.55 -9.20
CA SER A 194 16.11 -5.35 -9.45
C SER A 194 16.99 -5.54 -8.23
N ASP A 195 16.59 -5.03 -7.05
CA ASP A 195 17.38 -5.06 -5.82
C ASP A 195 18.81 -4.47 -6.00
N ILE A 196 19.00 -3.56 -6.97
CA ILE A 196 20.33 -3.01 -7.32
C ILE A 196 20.94 -2.25 -6.14
N ASP A 197 20.11 -1.61 -5.31
CA ASP A 197 20.54 -0.90 -4.11
C ASP A 197 21.32 -1.80 -3.12
N LYS A 198 21.08 -3.13 -3.13
CA LYS A 198 21.86 -4.08 -2.31
C LYS A 198 23.29 -4.18 -2.83
N TRP A 199 23.49 -4.16 -4.14
CA TRP A 199 24.80 -4.20 -4.78
C TRP A 199 25.59 -2.92 -4.53
N ASP A 200 24.93 -1.76 -4.54
CA ASP A 200 25.58 -0.49 -4.23
C ASP A 200 26.17 -0.47 -2.81
N ARG A 201 25.46 -1.02 -1.82
CA ARG A 201 25.99 -1.18 -0.45
C ARG A 201 27.23 -2.08 -0.38
N PHE A 202 27.25 -3.16 -1.17
CA PHE A 202 28.43 -4.03 -1.25
C PHE A 202 29.62 -3.31 -1.90
N ILE A 203 29.36 -2.51 -2.93
CA ILE A 203 30.38 -1.70 -3.59
C ILE A 203 30.95 -0.67 -2.61
N GLU A 204 30.11 0.07 -1.88
CA GLU A 204 30.54 1.03 -0.87
C GLU A 204 31.37 0.39 0.24
N ALA A 205 30.90 -0.73 0.80
CA ALA A 205 31.64 -1.46 1.83
C ALA A 205 33.02 -1.93 1.33
N THR A 206 33.09 -2.41 0.08
CA THR A 206 34.33 -2.84 -0.55
C THR A 206 35.27 -1.65 -0.81
N GLN A 207 34.75 -0.51 -1.24
CA GLN A 207 35.52 0.72 -1.45
C GLN A 207 36.07 1.29 -0.13
N MET A 208 35.28 1.26 0.94
CA MET A 208 35.74 1.63 2.29
C MET A 208 36.86 0.70 2.76
N ALA A 209 36.68 -0.62 2.62
CA ALA A 209 37.73 -1.58 2.97
C ALA A 209 39.02 -1.37 2.14
N TYR A 210 38.87 -1.13 0.84
CA TYR A 210 40.00 -0.87 -0.05
C TYR A 210 40.75 0.43 0.29
N THR A 211 40.03 1.52 0.57
CA THR A 211 40.64 2.80 0.96
C THR A 211 41.35 2.69 2.30
N SER A 212 40.75 2.04 3.29
CA SER A 212 41.41 1.76 4.59
C SER A 212 42.68 0.91 4.42
N ALA A 213 42.63 -0.13 3.58
CA ALA A 213 43.80 -0.96 3.28
C ALA A 213 44.92 -0.15 2.59
N ARG A 214 44.57 0.71 1.62
CA ARG A 214 45.53 1.62 0.97
C ARG A 214 46.17 2.60 1.95
N PHE A 215 45.39 3.18 2.86
CA PHE A 215 45.88 4.09 3.89
C PHE A 215 46.88 3.37 4.80
N CYS A 216 46.51 2.21 5.36
CA CYS A 216 47.39 1.38 6.17
C CYS A 216 48.69 1.01 5.44
N ASN A 217 48.61 0.66 4.16
CA ASN A 217 49.80 0.31 3.38
C ASN A 217 50.72 1.54 3.14
N SER A 218 50.14 2.73 2.93
CA SER A 218 50.91 3.97 2.80
C SER A 218 51.61 4.39 4.10
N TYR A 219 50.97 4.21 5.26
CA TYR A 219 51.58 4.45 6.57
C TYR A 219 52.69 3.44 6.86
N ARG A 220 52.50 2.16 6.48
CA ARG A 220 53.53 1.12 6.62
C ARG A 220 54.76 1.38 5.74
N CYS A 221 54.58 1.94 4.54
CA CYS A 221 55.68 2.35 3.67
C CYS A 221 56.41 3.60 4.20
N LYS A 222 55.70 4.59 4.76
CA LYS A 222 56.34 5.79 5.36
C LYS A 222 57.15 5.46 6.62
N ASN A 223 56.66 4.55 7.47
CA ASN A 223 57.37 4.14 8.69
C ASN A 223 58.52 3.16 8.46
N LYS A 224 58.63 2.57 7.26
CA LYS A 224 59.82 1.76 6.89
C LYS A 224 61.03 2.61 6.47
N VAL A 225 60.84 3.88 6.12
CA VAL A 225 61.94 4.77 5.71
C VAL A 225 62.64 5.43 6.91
N LEU A 226 62.02 5.44 8.09
CA LEU A 226 62.56 6.07 9.31
C LEU A 226 63.38 5.12 10.22
N VAL A 227 63.66 3.89 9.77
CA VAL A 227 64.49 2.91 10.52
C VAL A 227 65.61 2.37 9.65
N VAL A 228 66.36 3.24 8.98
CA VAL A 228 67.75 3.00 8.59
C VAL A 228 68.47 4.36 8.59
N SER A 229 69.58 4.41 9.35
CA SER A 229 70.55 5.51 9.54
C SER A 229 70.12 6.72 10.37
#